data_AF-A0A8D0AJB1-F1
#
_entry.id   AF-A0A8D0AJB1-F1
#
_cell.length_a   1.000
_cell.length_b   1.000
_cell.length_c   1.000
_cell.angle_alpha   90.00
_cell.angle_beta   90.00
_cell.angle_gamma   90.00
#
_symmetry.space_group_name_H-M   'P 1'
#
loop_
_entity.id
_entity.type
_entity.pdbx_description
1 polymer ?
#
loop_
_entity_poly.entity_id
_entity_poly.type
_entity_poly.pdbx_seq_one_letter_code
_entity_poly.pdbx_strand_id
1 'polypeptide(L)'
;KIGVYLQNVTFKKISFSKLHCFCDVRTRRKSNCVKEVEKLQEKREKRRLQQQELREKRAQEVDVNLPNYEIMCMIRDFRASLDYRPLTSNDLIEEHRICVCVRARPLNKKELTMKDLDVITIPSKDVVMVHEPKQKVDLTRYLENQTFRFDYAFDENSTNEMVYRFTAQPLVETIFERGMATCFAYGQTGSGKTHTMGGDFSGKNQDCSKGIYALSARDVFLMIKKPNYKKLDLQIFATFFEIYSGKVFDLLNNKTKLRVLEDGKQQVQVVGLQEREVKCTEDVLKLIEVGNSCRTSGQTSANAHSSRSHAVFQIILRRRGKMHGKFSLIDLAGNERGADTSSADRQTRLEGAEINKSLLALKECIRALGRNKPHTPFRASKLTQVLRDSFIGENSRTCMVGQKQSCGGSRSELSPTYEYDRFTTSLITSLHIALHNKLPPRCHMTLLIKTTFWCFLSPNVLYFSYCLCIDFPPPPLADSINRLSICPWGRSCLCTCWLRSINKPLQ
;
A
#
# COMPACT_ATOMS: atom_id res chain seq x y z
N LYS A 1 29.71 21.88 48.47
CA LYS A 1 30.79 22.47 47.64
C LYS A 1 30.38 22.23 46.20
N ILE A 2 29.86 23.13 45.37
CA ILE A 2 29.82 24.60 45.18
C ILE A 2 28.38 24.84 44.66
N GLY A 3 27.56 25.83 45.02
CA GLY A 3 27.82 27.24 45.23
C GLY A 3 26.89 28.07 44.31
N VAL A 4 25.60 28.11 44.63
CA VAL A 4 24.62 29.20 44.48
C VAL A 4 24.93 30.32 43.45
N TYR A 5 24.14 30.41 42.37
CA TYR A 5 23.83 31.67 41.68
C TYR A 5 22.39 31.60 41.11
N LEU A 6 21.41 31.84 41.97
CA LEU A 6 20.09 32.36 41.59
C LEU A 6 19.93 33.65 42.39
N GLN A 7 20.21 34.79 41.75
CA GLN A 7 19.93 36.07 42.36
C GLN A 7 18.43 36.29 42.37
N ASN A 8 17.89 36.22 43.59
CA ASN A 8 16.63 36.79 44.01
C ASN A 8 16.58 38.28 43.63
N VAL A 9 15.62 38.67 42.79
CA VAL A 9 15.05 40.03 42.83
C VAL A 9 13.62 39.91 43.32
N THR A 10 13.51 39.84 44.64
CA THR A 10 12.28 40.08 45.39
C THR A 10 11.93 41.56 45.25
N PHE A 11 10.85 41.87 44.52
CA PHE A 11 10.26 43.21 44.55
C PHE A 11 9.69 43.48 45.95
N LYS A 12 10.46 44.22 46.77
CA LYS A 12 9.97 44.83 48.02
C LYS A 12 8.78 45.74 47.69
N LYS A 13 7.62 45.46 48.28
CA LYS A 13 6.54 46.44 48.45
C LYS A 13 7.10 47.62 49.24
N ILE A 14 7.39 48.72 48.57
CA ILE A 14 7.63 50.00 49.22
C ILE A 14 6.24 50.61 49.49
N SER A 15 5.90 50.70 50.77
CA SER A 15 4.83 51.56 51.27
C SER A 15 5.27 53.02 51.12
N PHE A 16 4.70 53.73 50.15
CA PHE A 16 4.79 55.19 50.09
C PHE A 16 3.54 55.78 50.74
N SER A 17 3.74 56.37 51.92
CA SER A 17 2.81 57.23 52.61
C SER A 17 2.38 58.40 51.72
N LYS A 18 1.06 58.67 51.73
CA LYS A 18 0.40 59.80 51.08
C LYS A 18 1.13 61.12 51.38
N LEU A 19 1.81 61.68 50.38
CA LEU A 19 1.97 63.12 50.26
C LEU A 19 0.99 63.58 49.17
N HIS A 20 -0.06 64.27 49.57
CA HIS A 20 -0.99 64.93 48.67
C HIS A 20 -0.24 66.04 47.92
N CYS A 21 0.17 65.77 46.69
CA CYS A 21 0.50 66.81 45.71
C CYS A 21 -0.62 66.81 44.68
N PHE A 22 -1.50 67.81 44.77
CA PHE A 22 -2.51 68.11 43.77
C PHE A 22 -1.82 68.58 42.49
N CYS A 23 -1.44 67.62 41.63
CA CYS A 23 -1.10 67.89 40.24
C CYS A 23 -2.14 67.17 39.38
N ASP A 24 -3.05 67.96 38.84
CA ASP A 24 -4.12 67.62 37.90
C ASP A 24 -3.57 66.77 36.74
N VAL A 25 -3.74 65.44 36.82
CA VAL A 25 -3.50 64.54 35.68
C VAL A 25 -4.64 64.76 34.71
N ARG A 26 -4.53 65.81 33.90
CA ARG A 26 -5.34 65.99 32.70
C ARG A 26 -5.24 64.69 31.90
N THR A 27 -6.35 63.99 31.78
CA THR A 27 -6.54 62.88 30.84
C THR A 27 -6.18 63.40 29.44
N ARG A 28 -4.95 63.10 28.98
CA ARG A 28 -4.52 63.44 27.62
C ARG A 28 -5.55 62.83 26.66
N ARG A 29 -6.38 63.66 26.03
CA ARG A 29 -7.37 63.22 25.05
C ARG A 29 -6.63 62.46 23.96
N LYS A 30 -6.82 61.14 23.90
CA LYS A 30 -6.26 60.31 22.84
C LYS A 30 -6.72 60.87 21.50
N SER A 31 -5.77 61.06 20.58
CA SER A 31 -6.04 61.45 19.20
C SER A 31 -7.07 60.51 18.58
N ASN A 32 -7.92 61.02 17.69
CA ASN A 32 -8.93 60.20 16.98
C ASN A 32 -8.28 59.00 16.27
N CYS A 33 -7.06 59.15 15.76
CA CYS A 33 -6.30 58.04 15.17
C CYS A 33 -6.01 56.93 16.20
N VAL A 34 -5.57 57.30 17.40
CA VAL A 34 -5.27 56.35 18.49
C VAL A 34 -6.55 55.62 18.96
N LYS A 35 -7.69 56.33 19.00
CA LYS A 35 -8.99 55.71 19.32
C LYS A 35 -9.45 54.70 18.25
N GLU A 36 -9.21 54.98 16.97
CA GLU A 36 -9.56 54.03 15.90
C GLU A 36 -8.65 52.80 15.91
N VAL A 37 -7.36 52.95 16.24
CA VAL A 37 -6.45 51.80 16.47
C VAL A 37 -6.91 50.95 17.65
N GLU A 38 -7.34 51.57 18.75
CA GLU A 38 -7.90 50.85 19.91
C GLU A 38 -9.20 50.11 19.56
N LYS A 39 -10.11 50.74 18.80
CA LYS A 39 -11.32 50.05 18.30
C LYS A 39 -11.00 48.86 17.40
N LEU A 40 -9.98 48.97 16.54
CA LEU A 40 -9.52 47.86 15.71
C LEU A 40 -8.95 46.73 16.56
N GLN A 41 -8.25 47.06 17.64
CA GLN A 41 -7.72 46.08 18.58
C GLN A 41 -8.84 45.39 19.38
N GLU A 42 -9.79 46.14 19.95
CA GLU A 42 -10.98 45.58 20.61
C GLU A 42 -11.80 44.68 19.68
N LYS A 43 -11.98 45.07 18.41
CA LYS A 43 -12.66 44.23 17.42
C LYS A 43 -11.89 42.93 17.15
N ARG A 44 -10.56 42.98 17.09
CA ARG A 44 -9.71 41.77 16.93
C ARG A 44 -9.81 40.87 18.16
N GLU A 45 -9.80 41.44 19.36
CA GLU A 45 -9.91 40.70 20.61
C GLU A 45 -11.29 40.06 20.78
N LYS A 46 -12.38 40.79 20.51
CA LYS A 46 -13.74 40.22 20.48
C LYS A 46 -13.87 39.08 19.47
N ARG A 47 -13.27 39.23 18.28
CA ARG A 47 -13.28 38.17 17.26
C ARG A 47 -12.50 36.92 17.71
N ARG A 48 -11.38 37.09 18.42
CA ARG A 48 -10.63 35.98 19.02
C ARG A 48 -11.44 35.28 20.11
N LEU A 49 -12.09 36.06 20.99
CA LEU A 49 -12.93 35.52 22.06
C LEU A 49 -14.10 34.71 21.48
N GLN A 50 -14.79 35.22 20.46
CA GLN A 50 -15.88 34.50 19.78
C GLN A 50 -15.41 33.21 19.10
N GLN A 51 -14.22 33.22 18.47
CA GLN A 51 -13.65 31.99 17.89
C GLN A 51 -13.27 30.97 18.96
N GLN A 52 -12.77 31.46 20.11
CA GLN A 52 -12.42 30.61 21.24
C GLN A 52 -13.67 30.00 21.89
N GLU A 53 -14.71 30.80 22.15
CA GLU A 53 -16.01 30.31 22.65
C GLU A 53 -16.65 29.30 21.69
N LEU A 54 -16.59 29.53 20.37
CA LEU A 54 -17.08 28.57 19.38
C LEU A 54 -16.29 27.26 19.42
N ARG A 55 -14.96 27.33 19.61
CA ARG A 55 -14.10 26.15 19.75
C ARG A 55 -14.38 25.41 21.05
N GLU A 56 -14.62 26.12 22.15
CA GLU A 56 -14.97 25.56 23.45
C GLU A 56 -16.36 24.91 23.44
N LYS A 57 -17.38 25.56 22.83
CA LYS A 57 -18.70 24.96 22.62
C LYS A 57 -18.64 23.69 21.76
N ARG A 58 -17.88 23.74 20.65
CA ARG A 58 -17.63 22.55 19.82
C ARG A 58 -16.88 21.47 20.57
N ALA A 59 -15.98 21.82 21.49
CA ALA A 59 -15.27 20.85 22.33
C ALA A 59 -16.15 20.26 23.45
N GLN A 60 -17.23 20.93 23.85
CA GLN A 60 -18.21 20.44 24.84
C GLN A 60 -19.24 19.46 24.24
N GLU A 61 -19.56 19.56 22.96
CA GLU A 61 -20.41 18.58 22.23
C GLU A 61 -19.67 17.25 21.93
N VAL A 62 -18.43 17.13 22.36
CA VAL A 62 -17.48 16.12 21.92
C VAL A 62 -17.13 15.17 23.04
N ASP A 63 -17.22 13.86 22.73
CA ASP A 63 -16.73 12.80 23.62
C ASP A 63 -15.19 12.86 23.71
N VAL A 64 -14.70 13.69 24.63
CA VAL A 64 -13.27 13.86 24.98
C VAL A 64 -12.60 12.55 25.46
N ASN A 65 -13.39 11.50 25.72
CA ASN A 65 -12.86 10.17 26.06
C ASN A 65 -12.56 9.31 24.82
N LEU A 66 -12.85 9.76 23.58
CA LEU A 66 -12.43 9.05 22.38
C LEU A 66 -10.93 9.27 22.11
N PRO A 67 -10.08 8.23 22.20
CA PRO A 67 -8.72 8.34 21.68
C PRO A 67 -8.77 8.69 20.18
N ASN A 68 -7.94 9.64 19.77
CA ASN A 68 -7.78 10.10 18.38
C ASN A 68 -8.92 10.96 17.80
N TYR A 69 -9.84 11.50 18.63
CA TYR A 69 -10.89 12.42 18.16
C TYR A 69 -10.36 13.58 17.32
N GLU A 70 -9.27 14.22 17.74
CA GLU A 70 -8.65 15.34 17.03
C GLU A 70 -8.24 14.95 15.59
N ILE A 71 -7.66 13.76 15.42
CA ILE A 71 -7.24 13.23 14.12
C ILE A 71 -8.46 12.93 13.25
N MET A 72 -9.52 12.36 13.84
CA MET A 72 -10.79 12.11 13.15
C MET A 72 -11.37 13.41 12.57
N CYS A 73 -11.36 14.50 13.34
CA CYS A 73 -11.81 15.81 12.86
C CYS A 73 -10.94 16.32 11.71
N MET A 74 -9.61 16.24 11.83
CA MET A 74 -8.72 16.63 10.73
C MET A 74 -9.01 15.86 9.43
N ILE A 75 -9.27 14.54 9.53
CA ILE A 75 -9.61 13.71 8.37
C ILE A 75 -10.97 14.13 7.80
N ARG A 76 -11.98 14.34 8.65
CA ARG A 76 -13.31 14.77 8.23
C ARG A 76 -13.28 16.11 7.50
N ASP A 77 -12.59 17.09 8.06
CA ASP A 77 -12.46 18.43 7.47
C ASP A 77 -11.71 18.34 6.12
N PHE A 78 -10.70 17.49 6.03
CA PHE A 78 -10.00 17.24 4.77
C PHE A 78 -10.92 16.60 3.73
N ARG A 79 -11.66 15.53 4.09
CA ARG A 79 -12.62 14.87 3.20
C ARG A 79 -13.70 15.82 2.69
N ALA A 80 -14.19 16.72 3.53
CA ALA A 80 -15.17 17.74 3.13
C ALA A 80 -14.65 18.74 2.07
N SER A 81 -13.32 18.86 1.91
CA SER A 81 -12.70 19.71 0.90
C SER A 81 -12.46 19.03 -0.44
N LEU A 82 -12.67 17.71 -0.55
CA LEU A 82 -12.39 16.92 -1.76
C LEU A 82 -13.57 16.91 -2.73
N ASP A 83 -13.26 16.88 -4.03
CA ASP A 83 -14.23 16.58 -5.10
C ASP A 83 -14.21 15.07 -5.38
N TYR A 84 -15.35 14.41 -5.18
CA TYR A 84 -15.48 12.96 -5.33
C TYR A 84 -16.00 12.58 -6.73
N ARG A 85 -15.18 11.83 -7.46
CA ARG A 85 -15.48 11.25 -8.77
C ARG A 85 -15.08 9.78 -8.80
N PRO A 86 -15.77 8.92 -8.02
CA PRO A 86 -15.41 7.51 -7.88
C PRO A 86 -15.52 6.77 -9.22
N LEU A 87 -14.84 5.63 -9.32
CA LEU A 87 -14.93 4.75 -10.47
C LEU A 87 -16.36 4.23 -10.63
N THR A 88 -16.88 4.27 -11.85
CA THR A 88 -18.22 3.78 -12.17
C THR A 88 -18.14 2.66 -13.21
N SER A 89 -19.18 1.84 -13.29
CA SER A 89 -19.27 0.78 -14.32
C SER A 89 -19.23 1.31 -15.76
N ASN A 90 -19.50 2.60 -15.98
CA ASN A 90 -19.51 3.20 -17.32
C ASN A 90 -18.13 3.70 -17.78
N ASP A 91 -17.13 3.70 -16.90
CA ASP A 91 -15.78 4.08 -17.26
C ASP A 91 -15.16 3.12 -18.29
N LEU A 92 -14.38 3.67 -19.21
CA LEU A 92 -13.67 2.91 -20.23
C LEU A 92 -12.57 2.06 -19.60
N ILE A 93 -12.42 0.85 -20.12
CA ILE A 93 -11.35 -0.08 -19.72
C ILE A 93 -10.14 0.19 -20.60
N GLU A 94 -9.01 0.53 -19.98
CA GLU A 94 -7.75 0.72 -20.68
C GLU A 94 -6.96 -0.58 -20.76
N GLU A 95 -6.38 -0.87 -21.93
CA GLU A 95 -5.59 -2.07 -22.14
C GLU A 95 -4.12 -1.85 -21.78
N HIS A 96 -3.75 -2.36 -20.60
CA HIS A 96 -2.36 -2.44 -20.18
C HIS A 96 -1.88 -3.89 -20.17
N ARG A 97 -0.58 -4.10 -20.50
CA ARG A 97 0.07 -5.42 -20.36
C ARG A 97 0.09 -5.83 -18.88
N ILE A 98 0.39 -4.87 -18.01
CA ILE A 98 0.30 -5.06 -16.56
C ILE A 98 -0.62 -3.98 -16.01
N CYS A 99 -1.68 -4.40 -15.33
CA CYS A 99 -2.68 -3.53 -14.71
C CYS A 99 -2.51 -3.61 -13.18
N VAL A 100 -2.44 -2.46 -12.52
CA VAL A 100 -2.19 -2.34 -11.09
C VAL A 100 -3.33 -1.57 -10.46
N CYS A 101 -4.11 -2.28 -9.64
CA CYS A 101 -5.29 -1.74 -9.00
C CYS A 101 -5.17 -1.79 -7.48
N VAL A 102 -5.93 -0.95 -6.80
CA VAL A 102 -6.04 -0.95 -5.33
C VAL A 102 -7.51 -1.02 -4.93
N ARG A 103 -7.84 -1.84 -3.93
CA ARG A 103 -9.15 -1.94 -3.32
C ARG A 103 -9.05 -1.68 -1.82
N ALA A 104 -9.79 -0.70 -1.34
CA ALA A 104 -10.01 -0.50 0.09
C ALA A 104 -11.27 -1.26 0.53
N ARG A 105 -11.20 -2.01 1.64
CA ARG A 105 -12.40 -2.62 2.24
C ARG A 105 -12.98 -1.70 3.31
N PRO A 106 -14.30 -1.73 3.56
CA PRO A 106 -14.89 -1.02 4.68
C PRO A 106 -14.34 -1.51 6.03
N LEU A 107 -14.46 -0.67 7.05
CA LEU A 107 -14.20 -1.07 8.44
C LEU A 107 -15.16 -2.18 8.84
N ASN A 108 -14.62 -3.22 9.48
CA ASN A 108 -15.41 -4.33 10.00
C ASN A 108 -16.06 -3.98 11.35
N LYS A 109 -17.02 -4.80 11.80
CA LYS A 109 -17.74 -4.55 13.06
C LYS A 109 -16.79 -4.42 14.27
N LYS A 110 -15.71 -5.20 14.32
CA LYS A 110 -14.74 -5.14 15.43
C LYS A 110 -13.98 -3.83 15.44
N GLU A 111 -13.52 -3.37 14.27
CA GLU A 111 -12.83 -2.08 14.09
C GLU A 111 -13.75 -0.91 14.46
N LEU A 112 -15.02 -0.98 14.07
CA LEU A 112 -16.03 0.01 14.45
C LEU A 112 -16.28 0.02 15.97
N THR A 113 -16.38 -1.16 16.61
CA THR A 113 -16.51 -1.25 18.07
C THR A 113 -15.28 -0.72 18.80
N MET A 114 -14.08 -0.95 18.24
CA MET A 114 -12.81 -0.43 18.76
C MET A 114 -12.62 1.07 18.45
N LYS A 115 -13.55 1.69 17.72
CA LYS A 115 -13.48 3.10 17.27
C LYS A 115 -12.18 3.38 16.49
N ASP A 116 -11.73 2.42 15.68
CA ASP A 116 -10.59 2.63 14.79
C ASP A 116 -10.92 3.69 13.73
N LEU A 117 -9.93 4.50 13.39
CA LEU A 117 -10.09 5.56 12.39
C LEU A 117 -9.98 4.99 10.98
N ASP A 118 -10.85 5.45 10.10
CA ASP A 118 -10.70 5.26 8.67
C ASP A 118 -9.73 6.32 8.11
N VAL A 119 -8.58 5.87 7.61
CA VAL A 119 -7.45 6.71 7.17
C VAL A 119 -7.20 6.65 5.67
N ILE A 120 -8.03 5.93 4.92
CA ILE A 120 -7.91 5.83 3.46
C ILE A 120 -9.03 6.64 2.82
N THR A 121 -8.73 7.33 1.73
CA THR A 121 -9.77 8.02 0.94
C THR A 121 -9.47 7.87 -0.54
N ILE A 122 -10.48 7.49 -1.31
CA ILE A 122 -10.38 7.28 -2.75
C ILE A 122 -11.29 8.32 -3.41
N PRO A 123 -10.78 9.52 -3.72
CA PRO A 123 -11.60 10.58 -4.28
C PRO A 123 -11.88 10.39 -5.78
N SER A 124 -10.99 9.69 -6.51
CA SER A 124 -11.15 9.44 -7.94
C SER A 124 -10.86 7.99 -8.29
N LYS A 125 -11.21 7.61 -9.52
CA LYS A 125 -10.99 6.26 -10.06
C LYS A 125 -9.54 5.76 -10.10
N ASP A 126 -8.56 6.62 -9.93
CA ASP A 126 -7.14 6.32 -10.09
C ASP A 126 -6.28 6.84 -8.93
N VAL A 127 -6.88 7.50 -7.92
CA VAL A 127 -6.17 8.13 -6.80
C VAL A 127 -6.56 7.48 -5.48
N VAL A 128 -5.54 7.09 -4.71
CA VAL A 128 -5.68 6.67 -3.31
C VAL A 128 -4.93 7.65 -2.43
N MET A 129 -5.60 8.17 -1.42
CA MET A 129 -5.03 9.03 -0.40
C MET A 129 -4.92 8.27 0.92
N VAL A 130 -3.75 8.37 1.56
CA VAL A 130 -3.50 7.82 2.90
C VAL A 130 -3.25 9.00 3.84
N HIS A 131 -4.09 9.12 4.87
CA HIS A 131 -3.99 10.15 5.90
C HIS A 131 -3.11 9.64 7.03
N GLU A 132 -1.81 9.92 6.97
CA GLU A 132 -0.87 9.47 8.00
C GLU A 132 -0.85 10.46 9.18
N PRO A 133 -1.32 10.09 10.39
CA PRO A 133 -1.24 10.97 11.54
C PRO A 133 0.21 11.04 12.04
N LYS A 134 0.73 12.25 12.18
CA LYS A 134 2.07 12.50 12.70
C LYS A 134 2.04 13.53 13.82
N GLN A 135 3.12 13.53 14.58
CA GLN A 135 3.35 14.48 15.65
C GLN A 135 4.68 15.18 15.41
N LYS A 136 4.66 16.51 15.48
CA LYS A 136 5.86 17.34 15.45
C LYS A 136 6.60 17.26 16.78
N VAL A 137 7.84 17.77 16.81
CA VAL A 137 8.66 17.85 18.02
C VAL A 137 8.00 18.72 19.11
N ASP A 138 7.20 19.71 18.71
CA ASP A 138 6.43 20.59 19.61
C ASP A 138 5.11 19.97 20.10
N LEU A 139 4.93 18.66 19.92
CA LEU A 139 3.73 17.88 20.23
C LEU A 139 2.50 18.20 19.38
N THR A 140 2.57 19.11 18.41
CA THR A 140 1.46 19.41 17.49
C THR A 140 1.17 18.20 16.60
N ARG A 141 -0.07 17.71 16.62
CA ARG A 141 -0.55 16.67 15.71
C ARG A 141 -0.86 17.27 14.34
N TYR A 142 -0.55 16.53 13.29
CA TYR A 142 -0.88 16.92 11.91
C TYR A 142 -1.10 15.68 11.04
N LEU A 143 -1.80 15.86 9.92
CA LEU A 143 -1.95 14.82 8.91
C LEU A 143 -0.93 15.01 7.79
N GLU A 144 -0.15 13.97 7.49
CA GLU A 144 0.62 13.88 6.25
C GLU A 144 -0.21 13.10 5.23
N ASN A 145 -0.84 13.83 4.31
CA ASN A 145 -1.67 13.25 3.26
C ASN A 145 -0.77 12.78 2.11
N GLN A 146 -0.61 11.47 1.98
CA GLN A 146 0.14 10.87 0.89
C GLN A 146 -0.81 10.46 -0.23
N THR A 147 -0.53 10.92 -1.45
CA THR A 147 -1.33 10.61 -2.64
C THR A 147 -0.60 9.62 -3.53
N PHE A 148 -1.31 8.57 -3.93
CA PHE A 148 -0.81 7.52 -4.81
C PHE A 148 -1.73 7.39 -6.02
N ARG A 149 -1.14 7.16 -7.19
CA ARG A 149 -1.88 6.90 -8.44
C ARG A 149 -1.71 5.46 -8.86
N PHE A 150 -2.79 4.88 -9.36
CA PHE A 150 -2.91 3.50 -9.85
C PHE A 150 -3.75 3.48 -11.13
N ASP A 151 -3.83 2.35 -11.81
CA ASP A 151 -4.69 2.23 -13.01
C ASP A 151 -6.17 2.29 -12.60
N TYR A 152 -6.51 1.60 -11.51
CA TYR A 152 -7.85 1.66 -10.89
C TYR A 152 -7.77 1.66 -9.36
N ALA A 153 -8.62 2.47 -8.73
CA ALA A 153 -8.79 2.57 -7.29
C ALA A 153 -10.27 2.33 -6.94
N PHE A 154 -10.51 1.28 -6.15
CA PHE A 154 -11.82 0.83 -5.70
C PHE A 154 -12.02 1.22 -4.23
N ASP A 155 -13.08 1.97 -3.98
CA ASP A 155 -13.51 2.41 -2.65
C ASP A 155 -14.18 1.28 -1.85
N GLU A 156 -14.58 1.60 -0.63
CA GLU A 156 -15.27 0.68 0.27
C GLU A 156 -16.64 0.19 -0.23
N ASN A 157 -17.25 0.91 -1.18
CA ASN A 157 -18.56 0.59 -1.75
C ASN A 157 -18.45 -0.33 -2.98
N SER A 158 -17.24 -0.55 -3.49
CA SER A 158 -16.99 -1.31 -4.70
C SER A 158 -17.21 -2.82 -4.49
N THR A 159 -18.13 -3.41 -5.28
CA THR A 159 -18.45 -4.85 -5.23
C THR A 159 -17.40 -5.70 -5.92
N ASN A 160 -17.42 -7.02 -5.69
CA ASN A 160 -16.50 -7.95 -6.37
C ASN A 160 -16.71 -7.94 -7.89
N GLU A 161 -17.94 -7.76 -8.37
CA GLU A 161 -18.26 -7.68 -9.80
C GLU A 161 -17.65 -6.44 -10.45
N MET A 162 -17.69 -5.29 -9.75
CA MET A 162 -17.04 -4.07 -10.21
C MET A 162 -15.53 -4.24 -10.27
N VAL A 163 -14.92 -4.81 -9.23
CA VAL A 163 -13.49 -5.12 -9.22
C VAL A 163 -13.14 -6.06 -10.37
N TYR A 164 -13.90 -7.14 -10.55
CA TYR A 164 -13.71 -8.12 -11.63
C TYR A 164 -13.73 -7.48 -13.03
N ARG A 165 -14.70 -6.60 -13.28
CA ARG A 165 -14.89 -5.91 -14.57
C ARG A 165 -13.63 -5.17 -15.04
N PHE A 166 -12.97 -4.46 -14.14
CA PHE A 166 -11.78 -3.65 -14.47
C PHE A 166 -10.45 -4.38 -14.28
N THR A 167 -10.45 -5.59 -13.71
CA THR A 167 -9.22 -6.34 -13.38
C THR A 167 -9.08 -7.62 -14.20
N ALA A 168 -9.86 -8.65 -13.87
CA ALA A 168 -9.72 -9.99 -14.41
C ALA A 168 -10.54 -10.22 -15.68
N GLN A 169 -11.68 -9.53 -15.85
CA GLN A 169 -12.54 -9.70 -17.03
C GLN A 169 -11.81 -9.45 -18.37
N PRO A 170 -11.02 -8.38 -18.54
CA PRO A 170 -10.31 -8.13 -19.80
C PRO A 170 -9.25 -9.20 -20.10
N LEU A 171 -8.76 -9.89 -19.07
CA LEU A 171 -7.76 -10.94 -19.22
C LEU A 171 -8.36 -12.27 -19.72
N VAL A 172 -9.68 -12.43 -19.65
CA VAL A 172 -10.36 -13.62 -20.19
C VAL A 172 -10.16 -13.70 -21.70
N GLU A 173 -10.21 -12.57 -22.41
CA GLU A 173 -9.97 -12.57 -23.86
C GLU A 173 -8.55 -13.02 -24.22
N THR A 174 -7.56 -12.62 -23.42
CA THR A 174 -6.14 -12.97 -23.63
C THR A 174 -5.90 -14.48 -23.72
N ILE A 175 -6.60 -15.29 -22.92
CA ILE A 175 -6.41 -16.75 -22.97
C ILE A 175 -7.05 -17.40 -24.20
N PHE A 176 -8.09 -16.78 -24.79
CA PHE A 176 -8.66 -17.24 -26.06
C PHE A 176 -7.77 -16.84 -27.25
N GLU A 177 -6.96 -15.81 -27.11
CA GLU A 177 -5.98 -15.33 -28.09
C GLU A 177 -4.61 -16.02 -28.00
N ARG A 178 -4.58 -17.22 -27.40
CA ARG A 178 -3.36 -18.02 -27.15
C ARG A 178 -2.36 -17.37 -26.18
N GLY A 179 -2.86 -16.54 -25.28
CA GLY A 179 -2.06 -15.85 -24.28
C GLY A 179 -2.09 -16.49 -22.89
N MET A 180 -1.29 -15.91 -22.00
CA MET A 180 -1.22 -16.27 -20.59
C MET A 180 -1.68 -15.08 -19.75
N ALA A 181 -2.73 -15.29 -18.97
CA ALA A 181 -3.29 -14.27 -18.09
C ALA A 181 -2.95 -14.59 -16.63
N THR A 182 -2.68 -13.57 -15.82
CA THR A 182 -2.51 -13.76 -14.37
C THR A 182 -3.13 -12.62 -13.57
N CYS A 183 -3.89 -12.94 -12.53
CA CYS A 183 -4.47 -11.97 -11.61
C CYS A 183 -4.02 -12.27 -10.17
N PHE A 184 -3.43 -11.28 -9.50
CA PHE A 184 -2.94 -11.38 -8.12
C PHE A 184 -3.86 -10.63 -7.18
N ALA A 185 -4.20 -11.25 -6.04
CA ALA A 185 -4.63 -10.52 -4.85
C ALA A 185 -3.46 -10.41 -3.87
N TYR A 186 -3.05 -9.19 -3.54
CA TYR A 186 -1.92 -8.90 -2.67
C TYR A 186 -2.31 -7.95 -1.55
N GLY A 187 -1.80 -8.14 -0.34
CA GLY A 187 -2.08 -7.26 0.81
C GLY A 187 -1.98 -8.00 2.14
N GLN A 188 -2.22 -7.28 3.23
CA GLN A 188 -2.10 -7.81 4.59
C GLN A 188 -3.16 -8.88 4.90
N THR A 189 -2.88 -9.77 5.84
CA THR A 189 -3.90 -10.63 6.44
C THR A 189 -5.08 -9.81 6.94
N GLY A 190 -6.30 -10.17 6.54
CA GLY A 190 -7.51 -9.43 6.86
C GLY A 190 -7.84 -8.25 5.93
N SER A 191 -7.08 -8.00 4.85
CA SER A 191 -7.38 -6.90 3.91
C SER A 191 -8.44 -7.19 2.86
N GLY A 192 -8.89 -8.45 2.72
CA GLY A 192 -9.95 -8.83 1.76
C GLY A 192 -9.48 -9.60 0.51
N LYS A 193 -8.25 -10.12 0.49
CA LYS A 193 -7.72 -10.95 -0.61
C LYS A 193 -8.62 -12.15 -0.94
N THR A 194 -8.83 -13.04 0.04
CA THR A 194 -9.63 -14.25 -0.13
C THR A 194 -11.12 -13.92 -0.36
N HIS A 195 -11.63 -12.83 0.21
CA HIS A 195 -12.99 -12.35 -0.08
C HIS A 195 -13.16 -11.96 -1.55
N THR A 196 -12.19 -11.24 -2.10
CA THR A 196 -12.21 -10.82 -3.51
C THR A 196 -12.05 -12.01 -4.45
N MET A 197 -11.11 -12.91 -4.15
CA MET A 197 -10.81 -14.04 -5.04
C MET A 197 -11.83 -15.18 -4.92
N GLY A 198 -12.14 -15.59 -3.69
CA GLY A 198 -12.97 -16.75 -3.38
C GLY A 198 -14.42 -16.44 -3.04
N GLY A 199 -14.83 -15.17 -2.88
CA GLY A 199 -16.22 -14.79 -2.63
C GLY A 199 -16.54 -14.48 -1.17
N ASP A 200 -17.82 -14.14 -0.92
CA ASP A 200 -18.30 -13.58 0.35
C ASP A 200 -18.38 -14.66 1.44
N PHE A 201 -18.11 -14.27 2.68
CA PHE A 201 -18.24 -15.17 3.83
C PHE A 201 -19.50 -14.85 4.63
N SER A 202 -20.44 -15.80 4.71
CA SER A 202 -21.57 -15.76 5.64
C SER A 202 -21.32 -16.74 6.79
N GLY A 203 -20.67 -16.26 7.86
CA GLY A 203 -20.26 -17.11 8.97
C GLY A 203 -19.15 -18.09 8.55
N LYS A 204 -19.43 -19.40 8.59
CA LYS A 204 -18.49 -20.44 8.12
C LYS A 204 -18.67 -20.79 6.64
N ASN A 205 -19.79 -20.40 6.03
CA ASN A 205 -20.07 -20.70 4.63
C ASN A 205 -19.51 -19.60 3.75
N GLN A 206 -18.87 -19.99 2.65
CA GLN A 206 -18.33 -19.07 1.66
C GLN A 206 -19.17 -19.17 0.39
N ASP A 207 -19.83 -18.08 0.01
CA ASP A 207 -20.51 -17.97 -1.28
C ASP A 207 -19.47 -17.76 -2.38
N CYS A 208 -19.03 -18.88 -2.94
CA CYS A 208 -17.99 -18.89 -3.98
C CYS A 208 -18.46 -18.27 -5.29
N SER A 209 -19.77 -18.10 -5.51
CA SER A 209 -20.33 -17.60 -6.77
C SER A 209 -19.99 -16.13 -7.05
N LYS A 210 -19.71 -15.36 -6.01
CA LYS A 210 -19.37 -13.92 -6.08
C LYS A 210 -17.87 -13.63 -6.08
N GLY A 211 -17.03 -14.67 -6.06
CA GLY A 211 -15.57 -14.52 -6.14
C GLY A 211 -15.08 -14.32 -7.57
N ILE A 212 -13.92 -13.68 -7.74
CA ILE A 212 -13.26 -13.56 -9.05
C ILE A 212 -13.04 -14.94 -9.71
N TYR A 213 -12.79 -16.00 -8.93
CA TYR A 213 -12.68 -17.36 -9.50
C TYR A 213 -13.93 -17.78 -10.29
N ALA A 214 -15.11 -17.64 -9.69
CA ALA A 214 -16.37 -18.01 -10.31
C ALA A 214 -16.78 -17.07 -11.44
N LEU A 215 -16.60 -15.76 -11.24
CA LEU A 215 -16.91 -14.75 -12.26
C LEU A 215 -16.05 -14.95 -13.52
N SER A 216 -14.76 -15.26 -13.35
CA SER A 216 -13.86 -15.57 -14.48
C SER A 216 -14.30 -16.85 -15.18
N ALA A 217 -14.63 -17.91 -14.43
CA ALA A 217 -15.10 -19.17 -15.02
C ALA A 217 -16.39 -18.98 -15.82
N ARG A 218 -17.35 -18.23 -15.28
CA ARG A 218 -18.60 -17.88 -15.98
C ARG A 218 -18.31 -17.22 -17.32
N ASP A 219 -17.47 -16.20 -17.34
CA ASP A 219 -17.16 -15.47 -18.56
C ASP A 219 -16.37 -16.33 -19.57
N VAL A 220 -15.49 -17.23 -19.10
CA VAL A 220 -14.84 -18.23 -19.97
C VAL A 220 -15.88 -19.12 -20.66
N PHE A 221 -16.86 -19.65 -19.93
CA PHE A 221 -17.93 -20.47 -20.50
C PHE A 221 -18.90 -19.68 -21.39
N LEU A 222 -19.03 -18.37 -21.20
CA LEU A 222 -19.76 -17.50 -22.11
C LEU A 222 -18.95 -17.23 -23.38
N MET A 223 -17.64 -16.99 -23.26
CA MET A 223 -16.76 -16.70 -24.39
C MET A 223 -16.59 -17.90 -25.32
N ILE A 224 -16.46 -19.12 -24.80
CA ILE A 224 -16.32 -20.32 -25.63
C ILE A 224 -17.54 -20.59 -26.53
N LYS A 225 -18.72 -20.12 -26.13
CA LYS A 225 -19.96 -20.23 -26.91
C LYS A 225 -20.04 -19.21 -28.06
N LYS A 226 -19.22 -18.15 -28.05
CA LYS A 226 -19.21 -17.15 -29.13
C LYS A 226 -18.79 -17.81 -30.46
N PRO A 227 -19.38 -17.44 -31.60
CA PRO A 227 -19.10 -18.07 -32.90
C PRO A 227 -17.62 -18.12 -33.26
N ASN A 228 -16.88 -17.06 -32.94
CA ASN A 228 -15.45 -16.92 -33.22
C ASN A 228 -14.58 -17.94 -32.47
N TYR A 229 -15.00 -18.36 -31.28
CA TYR A 229 -14.25 -19.27 -30.43
C TYR A 229 -14.80 -20.71 -30.48
N LYS A 230 -16.09 -20.88 -30.81
CA LYS A 230 -16.73 -22.20 -30.97
C LYS A 230 -16.01 -23.08 -32.00
N LYS A 231 -15.49 -22.48 -33.09
CA LYS A 231 -14.71 -23.18 -34.13
C LYS A 231 -13.36 -23.73 -33.67
N LEU A 232 -12.85 -23.27 -32.52
CA LEU A 232 -11.54 -23.69 -32.01
C LEU A 232 -11.58 -25.06 -31.34
N ASP A 233 -12.77 -25.53 -30.94
CA ASP A 233 -12.97 -26.82 -30.24
C ASP A 233 -12.06 -26.94 -29.01
N LEU A 234 -12.21 -25.98 -28.10
CA LEU A 234 -11.40 -25.89 -26.88
C LEU A 234 -12.03 -26.72 -25.76
N GLN A 235 -11.17 -27.41 -25.03
CA GLN A 235 -11.51 -28.09 -23.78
C GLN A 235 -11.03 -27.24 -22.60
N ILE A 236 -11.84 -27.16 -21.55
CA ILE A 236 -11.56 -26.36 -20.37
C ILE A 236 -11.16 -27.28 -19.22
N PHE A 237 -10.01 -27.01 -18.63
CA PHE A 237 -9.49 -27.71 -17.47
C PHE A 237 -9.29 -26.73 -16.32
N ALA A 238 -9.44 -27.21 -15.10
CA ALA A 238 -9.18 -26.46 -13.89
C ALA A 238 -8.17 -27.20 -12.99
N THR A 239 -7.30 -26.43 -12.34
CA THR A 239 -6.37 -26.92 -11.31
C THR A 239 -6.45 -26.03 -10.08
N PHE A 240 -6.25 -26.60 -8.90
CA PHE A 240 -6.15 -25.81 -7.68
C PHE A 240 -5.07 -26.37 -6.77
N PHE A 241 -4.06 -25.57 -6.46
CA PHE A 241 -2.96 -25.98 -5.58
C PHE A 241 -2.55 -24.83 -4.66
N GLU A 242 -1.84 -25.17 -3.59
CA GLU A 242 -1.24 -24.19 -2.70
C GLU A 242 0.28 -24.30 -2.64
N ILE A 243 0.92 -23.17 -2.41
CA ILE A 243 2.34 -23.08 -2.08
C ILE A 243 2.45 -22.72 -0.61
N TYR A 244 2.96 -23.66 0.18
CA TYR A 244 3.08 -23.53 1.63
C TYR A 244 4.46 -24.00 2.07
N SER A 245 5.15 -23.18 2.87
CA SER A 245 6.50 -23.44 3.37
C SER A 245 7.48 -23.92 2.26
N GLY A 246 7.48 -23.22 1.13
CA GLY A 246 8.36 -23.51 -0.01
C GLY A 246 8.05 -24.82 -0.77
N LYS A 247 6.95 -25.50 -0.45
CA LYS A 247 6.48 -26.73 -1.10
C LYS A 247 5.16 -26.48 -1.81
N VAL A 248 4.84 -27.29 -2.82
CA VAL A 248 3.60 -27.21 -3.59
C VAL A 248 2.72 -28.41 -3.24
N PHE A 249 1.43 -28.17 -3.00
CA PHE A 249 0.46 -29.19 -2.64
C PHE A 249 -0.81 -29.08 -3.48
N ASP A 250 -1.27 -30.19 -4.04
CA ASP A 250 -2.49 -30.24 -4.85
C ASP A 250 -3.74 -30.23 -3.95
N LEU A 251 -4.56 -29.18 -4.06
CA LEU A 251 -5.79 -29.05 -3.26
C LEU A 251 -6.94 -29.91 -3.80
N LEU A 252 -6.86 -30.35 -5.07
CA LEU A 252 -7.84 -31.24 -5.70
C LEU A 252 -7.47 -32.73 -5.56
N ASN A 253 -6.32 -33.00 -4.92
CA ASN A 253 -5.80 -34.33 -4.69
C ASN A 253 -5.25 -34.48 -3.26
N ASN A 254 -6.08 -34.17 -2.25
CA ASN A 254 -5.81 -34.41 -0.83
C ASN A 254 -4.47 -33.85 -0.31
N LYS A 255 -4.07 -32.64 -0.73
CA LYS A 255 -2.77 -32.03 -0.40
C LYS A 255 -1.58 -32.92 -0.77
N THR A 256 -1.66 -33.66 -1.88
CA THR A 256 -0.52 -34.42 -2.39
C THR A 256 0.63 -33.46 -2.73
N LYS A 257 1.82 -33.74 -2.20
CA LYS A 257 3.00 -32.91 -2.44
C LYS A 257 3.50 -33.07 -3.87
N LEU A 258 3.66 -31.94 -4.57
CA LEU A 258 4.08 -31.88 -5.97
C LEU A 258 5.54 -31.41 -6.10
N ARG A 259 6.16 -31.73 -7.24
CA ARG A 259 7.51 -31.27 -7.60
C ARG A 259 7.41 -30.21 -8.68
N VAL A 260 8.15 -29.11 -8.53
CA VAL A 260 8.26 -28.05 -9.54
C VAL A 260 9.61 -28.20 -10.24
N LEU A 261 9.56 -28.51 -11.54
CA LEU A 261 10.72 -28.71 -12.41
C LEU A 261 10.71 -27.70 -13.55
N GLU A 262 11.87 -27.46 -14.14
CA GLU A 262 12.05 -26.60 -15.33
C GLU A 262 12.60 -27.48 -16.44
N ASP A 263 12.00 -27.41 -17.64
CA ASP A 263 12.43 -28.21 -18.78
C ASP A 263 13.57 -27.56 -19.57
N GLY A 264 14.07 -28.24 -20.62
CA GLY A 264 15.15 -27.73 -21.48
C GLY A 264 14.78 -26.47 -22.27
N LYS A 265 13.49 -26.09 -22.34
CA LYS A 265 13.00 -24.85 -22.95
C LYS A 265 12.75 -23.77 -21.90
N GLN A 266 13.20 -23.98 -20.66
CA GLN A 266 12.99 -23.11 -19.51
C GLN A 266 11.51 -22.95 -19.11
N GLN A 267 10.64 -23.88 -19.53
CA GLN A 267 9.24 -23.87 -19.12
C GLN A 267 9.09 -24.57 -17.78
N VAL A 268 8.40 -23.92 -16.84
CA VAL A 268 8.20 -24.48 -15.49
C VAL A 268 6.97 -25.38 -15.47
N GLN A 269 7.17 -26.62 -15.05
CA GLN A 269 6.13 -27.65 -14.96
C GLN A 269 5.96 -28.12 -13.51
N VAL A 270 4.70 -28.19 -13.07
CA VAL A 270 4.34 -28.76 -11.77
C VAL A 270 3.97 -30.23 -11.99
N VAL A 271 4.91 -31.12 -11.71
CA VAL A 271 4.78 -32.55 -11.99
C VAL A 271 3.80 -33.18 -11.01
N GLY A 272 2.79 -33.86 -11.57
CA GLY A 272 1.75 -34.58 -10.82
C GLY A 272 0.53 -33.73 -10.46
N LEU A 273 0.45 -32.48 -10.94
CA LEU A 273 -0.72 -31.62 -10.75
C LEU A 273 -1.93 -32.20 -11.51
N GLN A 274 -3.04 -32.40 -10.80
CA GLN A 274 -4.27 -32.94 -11.40
C GLN A 274 -5.03 -31.85 -12.16
N GLU A 275 -5.13 -32.01 -13.48
CA GLU A 275 -6.02 -31.22 -14.34
C GLU A 275 -7.40 -31.88 -14.39
N ARG A 276 -8.42 -31.21 -13.86
CA ARG A 276 -9.81 -31.69 -13.91
C ARG A 276 -10.53 -31.03 -15.08
N GLU A 277 -11.07 -31.81 -16.01
CA GLU A 277 -11.92 -31.28 -17.08
C GLU A 277 -13.24 -30.75 -16.48
N VAL A 278 -13.67 -29.57 -16.92
CA VAL A 278 -14.89 -28.90 -16.46
C VAL A 278 -15.77 -28.53 -17.65
N LYS A 279 -17.09 -28.74 -17.54
CA LYS A 279 -18.02 -28.53 -18.66
C LYS A 279 -19.02 -27.40 -18.41
N CYS A 280 -19.19 -27.00 -17.15
CA CYS A 280 -20.00 -25.86 -16.78
C CYS A 280 -19.42 -25.10 -15.57
N THR A 281 -20.00 -23.93 -15.28
CA THR A 281 -19.58 -23.06 -14.16
C THR A 281 -19.78 -23.76 -12.81
N GLU A 282 -20.80 -24.59 -12.68
CA GLU A 282 -21.12 -25.33 -11.46
C GLU A 282 -20.05 -26.38 -11.13
N ASP A 283 -19.42 -26.99 -12.14
CA ASP A 283 -18.28 -27.89 -11.92
C ASP A 283 -17.10 -27.14 -11.32
N VAL A 284 -16.83 -25.92 -11.80
CA VAL A 284 -15.76 -25.07 -11.28
C VAL A 284 -16.03 -24.65 -9.84
N LEU A 285 -17.28 -24.26 -9.52
CA LEU A 285 -17.68 -23.92 -8.16
C LEU A 285 -17.42 -25.07 -7.18
N LYS A 286 -17.79 -26.30 -7.55
CA LYS A 286 -17.50 -27.50 -6.73
C LYS A 286 -16.01 -27.70 -6.50
N LEU A 287 -15.17 -27.50 -7.53
CA LEU A 287 -13.70 -27.61 -7.37
C LEU A 287 -13.13 -26.54 -6.43
N ILE A 288 -13.68 -25.32 -6.48
CA ILE A 288 -13.29 -24.23 -5.59
C ILE A 288 -13.66 -24.58 -4.14
N GLU A 289 -14.88 -25.07 -3.90
CA GLU A 289 -15.35 -25.50 -2.58
C GLU A 289 -14.49 -26.64 -2.01
N VAL A 290 -14.18 -27.65 -2.81
CA VAL A 290 -13.27 -28.75 -2.43
C VAL A 290 -11.89 -28.20 -2.07
N GLY A 291 -11.33 -27.34 -2.93
CA GLY A 291 -10.00 -26.77 -2.71
C GLY A 291 -9.92 -25.88 -1.47
N ASN A 292 -10.94 -25.05 -1.23
CA ASN A 292 -11.02 -24.18 -0.04
C ASN A 292 -11.21 -24.99 1.25
N SER A 293 -12.03 -26.04 1.21
CA SER A 293 -12.22 -26.97 2.34
C SER A 293 -10.91 -27.69 2.67
N CYS A 294 -10.21 -28.16 1.62
CA CYS A 294 -8.91 -28.81 1.75
C CYS A 294 -7.88 -27.84 2.32
N ARG A 295 -7.82 -26.59 1.83
CA ARG A 295 -6.93 -25.54 2.33
C ARG A 295 -7.12 -25.32 3.83
N THR A 296 -8.35 -25.34 4.34
CA THR A 296 -8.70 -24.98 5.73
C THR A 296 -8.46 -26.09 6.79
N SER A 297 -8.24 -27.35 6.40
CA SER A 297 -8.25 -28.52 7.31
C SER A 297 -7.06 -28.66 8.30
N GLY A 298 -6.20 -27.64 8.45
CA GLY A 298 -4.93 -27.70 9.20
C GLY A 298 -4.88 -27.21 10.66
N GLN A 299 -6.01 -26.96 11.34
CA GLN A 299 -6.18 -26.39 12.71
C GLN A 299 -6.30 -24.85 12.85
N THR A 300 -7.29 -24.47 13.68
CA THR A 300 -7.72 -23.15 14.22
C THR A 300 -8.02 -21.99 13.27
N SER A 301 -9.32 -21.71 13.10
CA SER A 301 -9.93 -20.53 12.45
C SER A 301 -9.64 -20.36 10.95
N ALA A 302 -10.69 -20.17 10.13
CA ALA A 302 -10.61 -20.00 8.67
C ALA A 302 -9.69 -18.84 8.21
N ASN A 303 -9.38 -17.90 9.11
CA ASN A 303 -8.50 -16.76 8.85
C ASN A 303 -7.00 -17.06 9.04
N ALA A 304 -6.63 -18.20 9.65
CA ALA A 304 -5.23 -18.52 9.98
C ALA A 304 -4.49 -19.30 8.89
N HIS A 305 -5.19 -20.06 8.03
CA HIS A 305 -4.53 -20.84 6.97
C HIS A 305 -4.48 -20.09 5.62
N SER A 306 -5.51 -19.32 5.28
CA SER A 306 -5.53 -18.49 4.04
C SER A 306 -4.49 -17.37 4.07
N SER A 307 -4.08 -16.94 5.27
CA SER A 307 -3.00 -15.97 5.48
C SER A 307 -1.60 -16.54 5.26
N ARG A 308 -1.43 -17.87 5.30
CA ARG A 308 -0.11 -18.51 5.39
C ARG A 308 0.31 -19.38 4.20
N SER A 309 -0.61 -19.63 3.27
CA SER A 309 -0.30 -20.30 2.00
C SER A 309 -0.75 -19.45 0.81
N HIS A 310 0.01 -19.50 -0.28
CA HIS A 310 -0.40 -18.90 -1.56
C HIS A 310 -1.29 -19.88 -2.30
N ALA A 311 -2.53 -19.51 -2.60
CA ALA A 311 -3.46 -20.32 -3.39
C ALA A 311 -3.39 -19.93 -4.86
N VAL A 312 -3.29 -20.93 -5.74
CA VAL A 312 -3.24 -20.74 -7.20
C VAL A 312 -4.34 -21.59 -7.83
N PHE A 313 -5.37 -20.92 -8.34
CA PHE A 313 -6.42 -21.52 -9.15
C PHE A 313 -6.13 -21.22 -10.62
N GLN A 314 -6.15 -22.24 -11.49
CA GLN A 314 -5.88 -22.05 -12.91
C GLN A 314 -7.04 -22.56 -13.74
N ILE A 315 -7.38 -21.79 -14.78
CA ILE A 315 -8.26 -22.19 -15.88
C ILE A 315 -7.38 -22.36 -17.11
N ILE A 316 -7.38 -23.56 -17.69
CA ILE A 316 -6.52 -23.95 -18.80
C ILE A 316 -7.39 -24.29 -19.99
N LEU A 317 -7.13 -23.64 -21.13
CA LEU A 317 -7.76 -23.97 -22.41
C LEU A 317 -6.81 -24.89 -23.17
N ARG A 318 -7.31 -26.05 -23.61
CA ARG A 318 -6.56 -26.97 -24.48
C ARG A 318 -7.26 -27.16 -25.80
N ARG A 319 -6.48 -27.30 -26.86
CA ARG A 319 -6.95 -27.65 -28.20
C ARG A 319 -6.27 -28.93 -28.64
N ARG A 320 -7.03 -30.01 -28.80
CA ARG A 320 -6.50 -31.34 -29.18
C ARG A 320 -5.31 -31.76 -28.29
N GLY A 321 -5.46 -31.60 -26.97
CA GLY A 321 -4.44 -31.89 -25.97
C GLY A 321 -3.32 -30.85 -25.80
N LYS A 322 -3.13 -29.91 -26.74
CA LYS A 322 -2.11 -28.86 -26.62
C LYS A 322 -2.62 -27.65 -25.83
N MET A 323 -1.77 -27.03 -25.02
CA MET A 323 -2.12 -25.80 -24.29
C MET A 323 -2.39 -24.67 -25.29
N HIS A 324 -3.59 -24.09 -25.22
CA HIS A 324 -4.00 -22.95 -26.01
C HIS A 324 -3.82 -21.66 -25.20
N GLY A 325 -4.36 -21.60 -23.97
CA GLY A 325 -4.19 -20.46 -23.08
C GLY A 325 -4.34 -20.86 -21.61
N LYS A 326 -3.84 -20.02 -20.71
CA LYS A 326 -3.85 -20.28 -19.27
C LYS A 326 -4.15 -19.02 -18.48
N PHE A 327 -5.17 -19.05 -17.64
CA PHE A 327 -5.49 -17.99 -16.69
C PHE A 327 -5.15 -18.45 -15.28
N SER A 328 -4.17 -17.81 -14.63
CA SER A 328 -3.83 -18.06 -13.23
C SER A 328 -4.42 -16.99 -12.32
N LEU A 329 -5.30 -17.38 -11.41
CA LEU A 329 -5.93 -16.54 -10.40
C LEU A 329 -5.30 -16.87 -9.04
N ILE A 330 -4.68 -15.89 -8.40
CA ILE A 330 -3.76 -16.12 -7.28
C ILE A 330 -4.19 -15.32 -6.06
N ASP A 331 -4.42 -16.02 -4.96
CA ASP A 331 -4.64 -15.46 -3.63
C ASP A 331 -3.36 -15.62 -2.81
N LEU A 332 -2.57 -14.54 -2.72
CA LEU A 332 -1.29 -14.55 -2.02
C LEU A 332 -1.49 -14.61 -0.51
N ALA A 333 -0.52 -15.18 0.19
CA ALA A 333 -0.41 -15.10 1.64
C ALA A 333 -0.30 -13.62 2.11
N GLY A 334 -0.62 -13.38 3.38
CA GLY A 334 -0.50 -12.05 3.97
C GLY A 334 0.94 -11.55 3.99
N ASN A 335 1.14 -10.24 3.84
CA ASN A 335 2.45 -9.61 3.91
C ASN A 335 2.79 -9.07 5.32
N GLU A 336 2.29 -9.71 6.37
CA GLU A 336 2.65 -9.38 7.76
C GLU A 336 4.17 -9.48 8.02
N ARG A 337 4.66 -8.69 8.98
CA ARG A 337 6.10 -8.56 9.29
C ARG A 337 6.47 -9.62 10.32
N GLY A 338 7.76 -9.96 10.36
CA GLY A 338 8.32 -10.81 11.40
C GLY A 338 8.13 -10.28 12.82
N ALA A 339 7.95 -8.96 13.00
CA ALA A 339 7.68 -8.35 14.30
C ALA A 339 6.35 -8.85 14.91
N ASP A 340 5.31 -8.99 14.08
CA ASP A 340 3.97 -9.46 14.49
C ASP A 340 3.95 -10.93 14.88
N THR A 341 4.96 -11.70 14.46
CA THR A 341 5.06 -13.15 14.69
C THR A 341 6.20 -13.52 15.64
N SER A 342 6.88 -12.53 16.24
CA SER A 342 8.05 -12.77 17.10
C SER A 342 7.73 -13.61 18.33
N SER A 343 6.55 -13.40 18.93
CA SER A 343 6.02 -14.17 20.07
C SER A 343 5.30 -15.46 19.69
N ALA A 344 5.14 -15.75 18.39
CA ALA A 344 4.46 -16.95 17.92
C ALA A 344 5.35 -18.20 18.07
N ASP A 345 4.73 -19.37 17.93
CA ASP A 345 5.42 -20.65 17.94
C ASP A 345 6.44 -20.78 16.79
N ARG A 346 7.39 -21.70 16.94
CA ARG A 346 8.48 -21.89 15.97
C ARG A 346 7.97 -22.16 14.56
N GLN A 347 6.88 -22.92 14.41
CA GLN A 347 6.34 -23.29 13.11
C GLN A 347 5.72 -22.07 12.41
N THR A 348 4.91 -21.27 13.12
CA THR A 348 4.37 -20.00 12.60
C THR A 348 5.49 -19.02 12.18
N ARG A 349 6.60 -18.95 12.92
CA ARG A 349 7.74 -18.09 12.53
C ARG A 349 8.42 -18.55 11.24
N LEU A 350 8.60 -19.86 11.05
CA LEU A 350 9.18 -20.41 9.81
C LEU A 350 8.26 -20.18 8.61
N GLU A 351 6.94 -20.30 8.80
CA GLU A 351 5.94 -19.96 7.78
C GLU A 351 6.03 -18.48 7.39
N GLY A 352 6.04 -17.58 8.38
CA GLY A 352 6.18 -16.14 8.16
C GLY A 352 7.46 -15.78 7.40
N ALA A 353 8.57 -16.46 7.67
CA ALA A 353 9.83 -16.26 6.95
C ALA A 353 9.73 -16.68 5.48
N GLU A 354 9.14 -17.83 5.18
CA GLU A 354 8.97 -18.32 3.80
C GLU A 354 7.94 -17.49 3.00
N ILE A 355 6.89 -16.98 3.65
CA ILE A 355 5.95 -16.03 3.04
C ILE A 355 6.70 -14.75 2.63
N ASN A 356 7.45 -14.15 3.55
CA ASN A 356 8.20 -12.94 3.25
C ASN A 356 9.27 -13.14 2.18
N LYS A 357 9.95 -14.30 2.18
CA LYS A 357 10.92 -14.67 1.12
C LYS A 357 10.26 -14.76 -0.25
N SER A 358 9.11 -15.41 -0.36
CA SER A 358 8.39 -15.54 -1.64
C SER A 358 7.84 -14.21 -2.15
N LEU A 359 7.32 -13.35 -1.26
CA LEU A 359 6.86 -12.00 -1.62
C LEU A 359 8.02 -11.07 -2.00
N LEU A 360 9.16 -11.16 -1.32
CA LEU A 360 10.37 -10.43 -1.68
C LEU A 360 10.93 -10.88 -3.04
N ALA A 361 10.96 -12.20 -3.30
CA ALA A 361 11.34 -12.73 -4.60
C ALA A 361 10.44 -12.19 -5.72
N LEU A 362 9.12 -12.14 -5.48
CA LEU A 362 8.16 -11.56 -6.43
C LEU A 362 8.44 -10.07 -6.68
N LYS A 363 8.67 -9.29 -5.62
CA LYS A 363 9.08 -7.88 -5.73
C LYS A 363 10.32 -7.70 -6.59
N GLU A 364 11.35 -8.50 -6.34
CA GLU A 364 12.62 -8.42 -7.06
C GLU A 364 12.49 -8.84 -8.53
N CYS A 365 11.65 -9.85 -8.83
CA CYS A 365 11.34 -10.22 -10.21
C CYS A 365 10.69 -9.04 -10.96
N ILE A 366 9.70 -8.41 -10.35
CA ILE A 366 8.96 -7.32 -10.99
C ILE A 366 9.84 -6.07 -11.15
N ARG A 367 10.67 -5.76 -10.15
CA ARG A 367 11.67 -4.69 -10.22
C ARG A 367 12.71 -4.94 -11.30
N ALA A 368 13.15 -6.18 -11.49
CA ALA A 368 14.09 -6.56 -12.54
C ALA A 368 13.47 -6.43 -13.93
N LEU A 369 12.21 -6.84 -14.09
CA LEU A 369 11.44 -6.68 -15.33
C LEU A 369 11.28 -5.21 -15.70
N GLY A 370 10.85 -4.35 -14.76
CA GLY A 370 10.67 -2.94 -15.06
C GLY A 370 11.97 -2.15 -15.31
N ARG A 371 13.12 -2.69 -14.91
CA ARG A 371 14.44 -2.13 -15.25
C ARG A 371 15.09 -2.81 -16.46
N ASN A 372 14.38 -3.70 -17.14
CA ASN A 372 14.88 -4.51 -18.26
C ASN A 372 16.24 -5.16 -17.94
N LYS A 373 16.41 -5.70 -16.73
CA LYS A 373 17.64 -6.40 -16.37
C LYS A 373 17.78 -7.67 -17.21
N PRO A 374 19.01 -8.03 -17.64
CA PRO A 374 19.23 -9.23 -18.46
C PRO A 374 18.90 -10.53 -17.71
N HIS A 375 19.00 -10.53 -16.38
CA HIS A 375 18.65 -11.67 -15.55
C HIS A 375 17.58 -11.29 -14.51
N THR A 376 16.44 -11.99 -14.59
CA THR A 376 15.33 -11.89 -13.61
C THR A 376 15.34 -13.12 -12.69
N PRO A 377 15.37 -12.95 -11.36
CA PRO A 377 15.62 -14.02 -10.40
C PRO A 377 14.40 -14.91 -10.11
N PHE A 378 13.76 -15.48 -11.15
CA PHE A 378 12.57 -16.31 -11.00
C PHE A 378 12.78 -17.56 -10.13
N ARG A 379 14.04 -18.03 -9.99
CA ARG A 379 14.38 -19.19 -9.17
C ARG A 379 14.42 -18.92 -7.66
N ALA A 380 14.32 -17.66 -7.22
CA ALA A 380 14.44 -17.28 -5.81
C ALA A 380 13.34 -17.86 -4.89
N SER A 381 12.15 -18.18 -5.43
CA SER A 381 11.07 -18.84 -4.69
C SER A 381 10.26 -19.77 -5.58
N LYS A 382 9.52 -20.72 -4.99
CA LYS A 382 8.60 -21.58 -5.76
C LYS A 382 7.45 -20.80 -6.40
N LEU A 383 6.97 -19.75 -5.73
CA LEU A 383 5.96 -18.84 -6.28
C LEU A 383 6.45 -18.21 -7.59
N THR A 384 7.62 -17.57 -7.58
CA THR A 384 8.19 -16.94 -8.78
C THR A 384 8.58 -17.94 -9.86
N GLN A 385 8.96 -19.16 -9.51
CA GLN A 385 9.20 -20.23 -10.49
C GLN A 385 7.91 -20.58 -11.24
N VAL A 386 6.83 -20.87 -10.50
CA VAL A 386 5.53 -21.22 -11.09
C VAL A 386 4.96 -20.10 -11.97
N LEU A 387 5.26 -18.84 -11.63
CA LEU A 387 4.73 -17.66 -12.32
C LEU A 387 5.63 -17.13 -13.45
N ARG A 388 6.77 -17.78 -13.70
CA ARG A 388 7.75 -17.34 -14.71
C ARG A 388 7.10 -17.08 -16.07
N ASP A 389 6.34 -18.06 -16.56
CA ASP A 389 5.72 -17.99 -17.88
C ASP A 389 4.72 -16.82 -18.00
N SER A 390 4.04 -16.48 -16.91
CA SER A 390 3.09 -15.36 -16.86
C SER A 390 3.74 -13.99 -17.04
N PHE A 391 5.01 -13.84 -16.68
CA PHE A 391 5.72 -12.57 -16.78
C PHE A 391 6.60 -12.43 -18.02
N ILE A 392 7.19 -13.53 -18.50
CA ILE A 392 8.13 -13.50 -19.65
C ILE A 392 7.40 -13.70 -20.99
N GLY A 393 6.24 -14.36 -21.01
CA GLY A 393 5.53 -14.69 -22.26
C GLY A 393 5.26 -13.47 -23.15
N GLU A 394 5.45 -13.62 -24.46
CA GLU A 394 5.23 -12.56 -25.45
C GLU A 394 3.78 -12.08 -25.43
N ASN A 395 2.82 -13.02 -25.38
CA ASN A 395 1.40 -12.75 -25.21
C ASN A 395 0.97 -13.00 -23.76
N SER A 396 1.60 -12.31 -22.80
CA SER A 396 1.23 -12.39 -21.40
C SER A 396 0.70 -11.08 -20.85
N ARG A 397 -0.43 -11.15 -20.14
CA ARG A 397 -1.05 -10.02 -19.44
C ARG A 397 -1.25 -10.34 -17.97
N THR A 398 -1.01 -9.35 -17.13
CA THR A 398 -1.07 -9.51 -15.67
C THR A 398 -1.89 -8.39 -15.04
N CYS A 399 -2.68 -8.72 -14.02
CA CYS A 399 -3.33 -7.74 -13.15
C CYS A 399 -2.90 -8.00 -11.69
N MET A 400 -2.61 -6.95 -10.94
CA MET A 400 -2.38 -7.01 -9.49
C MET A 400 -3.41 -6.14 -8.78
N VAL A 401 -4.20 -6.76 -7.89
CA VAL A 401 -5.17 -6.11 -7.02
C VAL A 401 -4.59 -6.03 -5.61
N GLY A 402 -4.18 -4.82 -5.24
CA GLY A 402 -3.71 -4.47 -3.91
C GLY A 402 -4.85 -4.24 -2.94
N GLN A 403 -4.97 -5.08 -1.93
CA GLN A 403 -6.02 -5.05 -0.92
C GLN A 403 -5.57 -4.25 0.29
N LYS A 404 -6.35 -3.25 0.66
CA LYS A 404 -6.07 -2.27 1.71
C LYS A 404 -7.10 -2.35 2.84
N GLN A 405 -6.60 -2.23 4.06
CA GLN A 405 -7.45 -2.06 5.24
C GLN A 405 -7.63 -0.57 5.47
N SER A 406 -8.86 -0.10 5.65
CA SER A 406 -9.13 1.30 5.92
C SER A 406 -8.68 1.74 7.32
N CYS A 407 -8.39 0.82 8.25
CA CYS A 407 -8.13 1.15 9.64
C CYS A 407 -6.72 1.71 9.90
N GLY A 408 -6.65 2.78 10.70
CA GLY A 408 -5.40 3.39 11.17
C GLY A 408 -4.82 2.75 12.44
N GLY A 409 -5.55 1.88 13.15
CA GLY A 409 -5.13 1.38 14.45
C GLY A 409 -5.12 2.47 15.54
N SER A 410 -5.82 2.20 16.63
CA SER A 410 -6.12 3.16 17.70
C SER A 410 -5.02 3.36 18.76
N ARG A 411 -3.96 2.52 18.79
CA ARG A 411 -2.92 2.58 19.85
C ARG A 411 -1.87 3.67 19.58
N SER A 412 -1.42 4.30 20.66
CA SER A 412 -0.46 5.43 20.74
C SER A 412 0.97 5.14 20.26
N GLU A 413 1.21 3.95 19.72
CA GLU A 413 2.42 3.62 18.96
C GLU A 413 2.00 3.65 17.49
N LEU A 414 2.76 4.33 16.62
CA LEU A 414 2.63 4.24 15.16
C LEU A 414 2.27 2.81 14.77
N SER A 415 0.99 2.56 14.49
CA SER A 415 0.48 1.19 14.45
C SER A 415 1.22 0.43 13.36
N PRO A 416 1.48 -0.88 13.53
CA PRO A 416 2.03 -1.72 12.48
C PRO A 416 1.27 -1.54 11.16
N THR A 417 -0.04 -1.27 11.22
CA THR A 417 -0.97 -1.05 10.10
C THR A 417 -0.55 0.09 9.16
N TYR A 418 -0.13 1.27 9.65
CA TYR A 418 0.36 2.35 8.77
C TYR A 418 1.66 1.96 8.04
N GLU A 419 2.49 1.19 8.72
CA GLU A 419 3.76 0.70 8.21
C GLU A 419 3.58 -0.46 7.20
N TYR A 420 2.50 -1.24 7.34
CA TYR A 420 2.01 -2.19 6.34
C TYR A 420 1.45 -1.51 5.11
N ASP A 421 0.74 -0.41 5.33
CA ASP A 421 0.22 0.38 4.24
C ASP A 421 1.33 0.98 3.41
N ARG A 422 2.41 1.45 4.06
CA ARG A 422 3.62 1.88 3.35
C ARG A 422 4.29 0.76 2.55
N PHE A 423 4.35 -0.48 3.06
CA PHE A 423 4.98 -1.60 2.32
C PHE A 423 4.12 -2.08 1.14
N THR A 424 2.81 -2.22 1.37
CA THR A 424 1.84 -2.61 0.34
C THR A 424 1.80 -1.55 -0.76
N THR A 425 1.71 -0.27 -0.38
CA THR A 425 1.79 0.83 -1.32
C THR A 425 3.17 0.92 -1.98
N SER A 426 4.27 0.71 -1.27
CA SER A 426 5.61 0.71 -1.88
C SER A 426 5.75 -0.38 -2.95
N LEU A 427 5.24 -1.59 -2.72
CA LEU A 427 5.28 -2.66 -3.72
C LEU A 427 4.42 -2.31 -4.94
N ILE A 428 3.17 -1.92 -4.71
CA ILE A 428 2.19 -1.63 -5.77
C ILE A 428 2.60 -0.38 -6.56
N THR A 429 3.09 0.67 -5.88
CA THR A 429 3.63 1.87 -6.51
C THR A 429 4.95 1.60 -7.21
N SER A 430 5.84 0.76 -6.66
CA SER A 430 7.05 0.33 -7.38
C SER A 430 6.69 -0.47 -8.63
N LEU A 431 5.63 -1.28 -8.59
CA LEU A 431 5.06 -1.97 -9.74
C LEU A 431 4.63 -0.95 -10.80
N HIS A 432 3.76 -0.03 -10.42
CA HIS A 432 3.19 0.94 -11.33
C HIS A 432 4.28 1.83 -11.97
N ILE A 433 5.25 2.30 -11.16
CA ILE A 433 6.39 3.10 -11.63
C ILE A 433 7.32 2.29 -12.55
N ALA A 434 7.68 1.07 -12.15
CA ALA A 434 8.62 0.25 -12.91
C ALA A 434 8.04 -0.21 -14.25
N LEU A 435 6.71 -0.19 -14.41
CA LEU A 435 6.03 -0.77 -15.57
C LEU A 435 5.42 0.27 -16.51
N HIS A 436 5.08 1.46 -16.03
CA HIS A 436 4.51 2.52 -16.89
C HIS A 436 5.53 3.52 -17.43
N ASN A 437 6.80 3.57 -16.97
CA ASN A 437 7.80 4.56 -17.42
C ASN A 437 7.28 6.01 -17.50
N LYS A 438 6.28 6.39 -16.68
CA LYS A 438 5.47 7.60 -16.87
C LYS A 438 5.63 8.67 -15.79
N LEU A 439 6.72 8.70 -15.03
CA LEU A 439 7.01 9.84 -14.14
C LEU A 439 8.44 10.36 -14.30
N PRO A 440 8.63 11.70 -14.39
CA PRO A 440 9.96 12.30 -14.47
C PRO A 440 10.77 12.04 -13.18
N PRO A 441 12.12 12.06 -13.26
CA PRO A 441 13.04 11.62 -12.19
C PRO A 441 12.96 12.41 -10.87
N ARG A 442 12.11 13.45 -10.77
CA ARG A 442 11.95 14.25 -9.54
C ARG A 442 11.22 13.52 -8.41
N CYS A 443 10.36 12.54 -8.69
CA CYS A 443 9.67 11.76 -7.65
C CYS A 443 10.50 10.58 -7.09
N HIS A 444 11.62 10.23 -7.75
CA HIS A 444 12.44 9.09 -7.35
C HIS A 444 13.25 9.33 -6.07
N MET A 445 13.64 10.57 -5.78
CA MET A 445 14.56 10.89 -4.67
C MET A 445 13.90 10.79 -3.29
N THR A 446 12.63 11.16 -3.14
CA THR A 446 11.95 11.16 -1.82
C THR A 446 11.57 9.74 -1.37
N LEU A 447 11.31 8.82 -2.30
CA LEU A 447 10.93 7.44 -2.00
C LEU A 447 12.15 6.51 -1.78
N LEU A 448 13.27 6.75 -2.48
CA LEU A 448 14.50 5.94 -2.35
C LEU A 448 15.24 6.18 -1.02
N ILE A 449 15.22 7.40 -0.48
CA ILE A 449 16.00 7.73 0.72
C ILE A 449 15.43 7.05 1.98
N LYS A 450 14.10 6.83 2.06
CA LYS A 450 13.49 6.22 3.25
C LYS A 450 13.53 4.68 3.30
N THR A 451 13.69 3.99 2.16
CA THR A 451 13.68 2.51 2.13
C THR A 451 15.06 1.87 2.23
N THR A 452 16.15 2.61 2.01
CA THR A 452 17.50 2.03 1.96
C THR A 452 18.26 2.09 3.30
N PHE A 453 17.71 2.72 4.33
CA PHE A 453 18.42 2.94 5.61
C PHE A 453 18.09 1.96 6.75
N TRP A 454 17.35 0.88 6.49
CA TRP A 454 17.02 -0.14 7.50
C TRP A 454 17.50 -1.54 7.09
N CYS A 455 18.75 -1.64 6.63
CA CYS A 455 19.47 -2.90 6.54
C CYS A 455 20.83 -2.74 7.22
N PHE A 456 20.92 -3.28 8.44
CA PHE A 456 22.12 -3.73 9.16
C PHE A 456 23.44 -2.98 8.92
N LEU A 457 23.85 -2.17 9.92
CA LEU A 457 25.26 -2.06 10.33
C LEU A 457 25.30 -1.91 11.87
N SER A 458 26.30 -2.57 12.46
CA SER A 458 26.59 -2.87 13.88
C SER A 458 26.28 -1.78 14.94
N PRO A 459 26.12 -2.12 16.24
CA PRO A 459 25.52 -1.25 17.28
C PRO A 459 26.25 0.04 17.66
N ASN A 460 27.43 0.36 17.11
CA ASN A 460 28.35 1.32 17.77
C ASN A 460 28.86 2.49 16.91
N VAL A 461 28.21 2.86 15.79
CA VAL A 461 28.63 4.06 15.04
C VAL A 461 27.41 4.83 14.47
N LEU A 462 27.15 6.04 14.97
CA LEU A 462 26.22 6.99 14.37
C LEU A 462 26.94 7.84 13.32
N TYR A 463 26.50 7.76 12.05
CA TYR A 463 26.86 8.72 11.01
C TYR A 463 25.66 9.62 10.72
N PHE A 464 25.84 10.94 10.87
CA PHE A 464 24.90 11.94 10.37
C PHE A 464 25.42 12.53 9.06
N SER A 465 24.64 12.43 8.00
CA SER A 465 24.84 13.17 6.75
C SER A 465 23.75 14.21 6.63
N TYR A 466 24.11 15.50 6.68
CA TYR A 466 23.21 16.61 6.39
C TYR A 466 23.40 17.01 4.92
N CYS A 467 22.36 16.84 4.10
CA CYS A 467 22.31 17.43 2.76
C CYS A 467 21.60 18.79 2.89
N LEU A 468 22.36 19.88 2.82
CA LEU A 468 21.83 21.24 2.79
C LEU A 468 21.81 21.71 1.32
N CYS A 469 20.63 21.78 0.71
CA CYS A 469 20.46 22.43 -0.59
C CYS A 469 20.27 23.93 -0.36
N ILE A 470 21.26 24.75 -0.75
CA ILE A 470 21.12 26.21 -0.84
C ILE A 470 21.11 26.57 -2.32
N ASP A 471 20.07 27.25 -2.78
CA ASP A 471 19.96 27.80 -4.13
C ASP A 471 20.80 29.08 -4.26
N PHE A 472 21.72 29.14 -5.25
CA PHE A 472 22.34 30.38 -5.70
C PHE A 472 21.93 30.69 -7.15
N PRO A 473 21.64 31.95 -7.50
CA PRO A 473 21.44 32.36 -8.89
C PRO A 473 22.78 32.35 -9.67
N PRO A 474 22.75 32.09 -10.99
CA PRO A 474 23.96 31.91 -11.79
C PRO A 474 24.71 33.25 -12.04
N PRO A 475 26.06 33.25 -12.09
CA PRO A 475 26.84 34.41 -12.50
C PRO A 475 26.90 34.54 -14.05
N PRO A 476 27.19 35.74 -14.59
CA PRO A 476 27.27 35.95 -16.03
C PRO A 476 28.59 35.44 -16.63
N LEU A 477 28.51 34.99 -17.89
CA LEU A 477 29.57 34.39 -18.71
C LEU A 477 30.76 35.32 -18.95
N ALA A 478 31.98 34.77 -18.87
CA ALA A 478 33.18 35.31 -19.50
C ALA A 478 34.01 34.18 -20.11
N ASP A 479 34.46 34.39 -21.34
CA ASP A 479 35.20 33.48 -22.20
C ASP A 479 36.60 33.13 -21.68
N SER A 480 36.99 31.85 -21.77
CA SER A 480 38.29 31.44 -22.35
C SER A 480 38.48 29.92 -22.34
N ILE A 481 39.12 29.48 -23.41
CA ILE A 481 39.31 28.12 -23.94
C ILE A 481 40.28 27.28 -23.08
N ASN A 482 39.90 26.04 -22.72
CA ASN A 482 40.65 24.82 -23.10
C ASN A 482 40.04 23.50 -22.58
N ARG A 483 39.76 22.60 -23.54
CA ARG A 483 39.68 21.13 -23.53
C ARG A 483 39.21 20.42 -22.24
N LEU A 484 38.01 19.81 -22.30
CA LEU A 484 37.71 18.44 -21.84
C LEU A 484 36.32 18.01 -22.36
N SER A 485 36.19 16.71 -22.62
CA SER A 485 35.10 15.98 -23.30
C SER A 485 33.66 16.37 -22.91
N ILE A 486 32.84 16.60 -23.94
CA ILE A 486 31.42 16.99 -23.86
C ILE A 486 30.55 15.81 -23.39
N CYS A 487 29.85 16.00 -22.28
CA CYS A 487 28.72 15.21 -21.81
C CYS A 487 27.43 15.93 -22.28
N PRO A 488 26.48 15.30 -23.00
CA PRO A 488 25.20 15.93 -23.24
C PRO A 488 24.43 15.95 -21.91
N TRP A 489 23.75 17.06 -21.59
CA TRP A 489 23.14 17.39 -20.30
C TRP A 489 24.09 18.10 -19.30
N GLY A 490 24.55 19.29 -19.68
CA GLY A 490 25.34 20.17 -18.81
C GLY A 490 24.65 20.52 -17.49
N ARG A 491 25.04 19.82 -16.41
CA ARG A 491 25.03 20.28 -15.01
C ARG A 491 26.14 19.54 -14.25
N SER A 492 27.09 20.28 -13.69
CA SER A 492 28.13 19.75 -12.80
C SER A 492 27.60 19.62 -11.37
N CYS A 493 27.49 18.39 -10.84
CA CYS A 493 27.38 18.15 -9.41
C CYS A 493 28.80 18.00 -8.84
N LEU A 494 29.25 18.96 -8.03
CA LEU A 494 30.43 18.77 -7.18
C LEU A 494 29.99 18.10 -5.88
N CYS A 495 30.28 16.80 -5.74
CA CYS A 495 30.25 16.11 -4.46
C CYS A 495 31.56 16.39 -3.72
N THR A 496 31.61 17.40 -2.86
CA THR A 496 32.69 17.55 -1.88
C THR A 496 32.33 16.81 -0.59
N CYS A 497 32.93 15.64 -0.36
CA CYS A 497 32.94 14.98 0.94
C CYS A 497 33.85 15.73 1.91
N TRP A 498 33.28 16.35 2.96
CA TRP A 498 34.06 16.77 4.12
C TRP A 498 34.15 15.62 5.12
N LEU A 499 35.30 14.94 5.13
CA LEU A 499 35.70 14.04 6.21
C LEU A 499 36.24 14.89 7.36
N ARG A 500 35.43 15.13 8.39
CA ARG A 500 35.93 15.71 9.65
C ARG A 500 36.15 14.58 10.65
N SER A 501 37.39 14.11 10.73
CA SER A 501 37.86 13.27 11.84
C SER A 501 37.89 14.14 13.10
N ILE A 502 37.05 13.84 14.08
CA ILE A 502 37.22 14.34 15.44
C ILE A 502 37.93 13.24 16.22
N ASN A 503 39.25 13.16 16.05
CA ASN A 503 40.12 12.63 17.09
C ASN A 503 40.30 13.76 18.12
N LYS A 504 39.69 13.62 19.30
CA LYS A 504 40.24 14.23 20.51
C LYS A 504 40.86 13.12 21.36
N PRO A 505 42.14 13.22 21.73
CA PRO A 505 42.74 12.29 22.66
C PRO A 505 42.19 12.56 24.07
N LEU A 506 42.10 11.48 24.84
CA LEU A 506 41.97 11.51 26.29
C LEU A 506 43.11 12.36 26.89
N GLN A 507 42.74 13.42 27.59
CA GLN A 507 43.44 13.95 28.77
C GLN A 507 42.43 14.68 29.65
#